data_AF-A0A816C0H2-F1
#
_entry.id   AF-A0A816C0H2-F1
#
_cell.length_a   1.000
_cell.length_b   1.000
_cell.length_c   1.000
_cell.angle_alpha   90.00
_cell.angle_beta   90.00
_cell.angle_gamma   90.00
#
_symmetry.space_group_name_H-M   'P 1'
#
loop_
_entity.id
_entity.type
_entity.pdbx_description
1 polymer ?
#
loop_
_entity_poly.entity_id
_entity_poly.type
_entity_poly.pdbx_seq_one_letter_code
_entity_poly.pdbx_strand_id
1 'polypeptide(L)'
;MNMIHKKQYFILYVCFFLIHSYLSLCIPSSKQCGCSHIKPIFSESKIVGGYTARNHSWPWIVSLRRSKANELSTNPGSLFCGGTLINNKYVLTAAHCFNNVRLSQLSNYFVAIGVLYNNDTNPIRFKIKSVILHNQFNQETYENDIALLELTNNVDFNDSNIG
;
A
#
# COMPACT_ATOMS: atom_id res chain seq x y z
N MET A 1 -4.97 56.67 17.43
CA MET A 1 -5.08 56.03 16.10
C MET A 1 -4.68 54.55 16.20
N ASN A 2 -5.67 53.74 16.63
CA ASN A 2 -5.94 52.32 16.36
C ASN A 2 -4.85 51.24 16.52
N MET A 3 -4.59 50.84 17.78
CA MET A 3 -4.08 49.51 18.14
C MET A 3 -5.05 48.35 17.79
N ILE A 4 -6.30 48.65 17.44
CA ILE A 4 -7.32 47.66 17.10
C ILE A 4 -7.14 47.14 15.66
N HIS A 5 -6.63 47.95 14.73
CA HIS A 5 -6.40 47.49 13.35
C HIS A 5 -5.25 46.49 13.23
N LYS A 6 -4.15 46.62 13.99
CA LYS A 6 -3.01 45.69 13.92
C LYS A 6 -3.35 44.25 14.37
N LYS A 7 -4.32 44.07 15.28
CA LYS A 7 -4.74 42.73 15.75
C LYS A 7 -5.56 41.97 14.70
N GLN A 8 -6.39 42.66 13.91
CA GLN A 8 -7.17 42.02 12.83
C GLN A 8 -6.28 41.48 11.71
N TYR A 9 -5.26 42.23 11.29
CA TYR A 9 -4.32 41.77 10.26
C TYR A 9 -3.46 40.59 10.73
N PHE A 10 -3.07 40.54 12.01
CA PHE A 10 -2.30 39.43 12.56
C PHE A 10 -3.12 38.12 12.61
N ILE A 11 -4.38 38.20 13.02
CA ILE A 11 -5.28 37.04 13.05
C ILE A 11 -5.56 36.52 11.63
N LEU A 12 -5.78 37.42 10.66
CA LEU A 12 -5.95 37.04 9.26
C LEU A 12 -4.68 36.39 8.67
N TYR A 13 -3.48 36.88 9.01
CA TYR A 13 -2.21 36.29 8.59
C TYR A 13 -1.98 34.90 9.21
N VAL A 14 -2.22 34.74 10.51
CA VAL A 14 -2.09 33.44 11.20
C VAL A 14 -3.11 32.45 10.66
N CYS A 15 -4.34 32.86 10.37
CA CYS A 15 -5.32 32.01 9.68
C CYS A 15 -4.85 31.64 8.27
N PHE A 16 -4.29 32.56 7.47
CA PHE A 16 -3.81 32.24 6.12
C PHE A 16 -2.66 31.21 6.14
N PHE A 17 -1.71 31.32 7.08
CA PHE A 17 -0.64 30.34 7.28
C PHE A 17 -1.13 29.00 7.84
N LEU A 18 -2.11 29.02 8.75
CA LEU A 18 -2.71 27.79 9.26
C LEU A 18 -3.54 27.08 8.18
N ILE A 19 -4.31 27.78 7.35
CA ILE A 19 -5.09 27.17 6.25
C ILE A 19 -4.15 26.60 5.16
N HIS A 20 -3.00 27.22 4.89
CA HIS A 20 -1.98 26.67 3.98
C HIS A 20 -1.23 25.45 4.56
N SER A 21 -1.26 25.25 5.88
CA SER A 21 -0.61 24.10 6.55
C SER A 21 -1.47 22.84 6.58
N TYR A 22 -2.78 22.94 6.34
CA TYR A 22 -3.71 21.79 6.36
C TYR A 22 -4.03 21.22 4.97
N LEU A 23 -3.58 21.86 3.90
CA LEU A 23 -3.71 21.34 2.55
C LEU A 23 -2.36 20.73 2.14
N SER A 24 -2.05 19.55 2.66
CA SER A 24 -1.00 18.70 2.07
C SER A 24 -1.45 18.30 0.66
N LEU A 25 -1.27 19.20 -0.31
CA LEU A 25 -1.34 18.83 -1.72
C LEU A 25 -0.32 17.73 -1.93
N CYS A 26 -0.76 16.64 -2.55
CA CYS A 26 0.14 15.63 -3.05
C CYS A 26 1.02 16.29 -4.13
N ILE A 27 2.26 16.64 -3.76
CA ILE A 27 3.18 17.32 -4.68
C ILE A 27 3.78 16.20 -5.54
N PRO A 28 3.59 16.21 -6.88
CA PRO A 28 4.00 15.11 -7.76
C PRO A 28 5.51 14.82 -7.87
N SER A 29 6.36 15.42 -7.03
CA SER A 29 7.79 15.59 -7.34
C SER A 29 8.79 14.91 -6.40
N SER A 30 8.42 14.19 -5.33
CA SER A 30 9.44 13.40 -4.60
C SER A 30 8.88 12.35 -3.65
N LYS A 31 9.11 11.06 -3.95
CA LYS A 31 9.11 9.91 -3.01
C LYS A 31 8.14 9.99 -1.82
N GLN A 32 6.92 10.48 -2.03
CA GLN A 32 5.97 10.77 -0.96
C GLN A 32 5.02 9.58 -0.83
N CYS A 33 4.88 9.03 0.38
CA CYS A 33 3.95 7.94 0.65
C CYS A 33 2.51 8.46 0.83
N GLY A 34 1.52 7.56 0.72
CA GLY A 34 0.10 7.89 0.92
C GLY A 34 -0.50 8.78 -0.18
N CYS A 35 0.21 8.93 -1.28
CA CYS A 35 -0.05 9.89 -2.33
C CYS A 35 -0.30 9.16 -3.65
N SER A 36 -1.46 9.37 -4.26
CA SER A 36 -1.82 8.72 -5.53
C SER A 36 -1.91 9.76 -6.65
N HIS A 37 -1.19 9.53 -7.75
CA HIS A 37 -1.27 10.35 -8.96
C HIS A 37 -2.65 10.25 -9.61
N ILE A 38 -3.30 9.09 -9.48
CA ILE A 38 -4.64 8.86 -9.96
C ILE A 38 -5.61 8.98 -8.79
N LYS A 39 -6.35 10.10 -8.73
CA LYS A 39 -7.33 10.30 -7.67
C LYS A 39 -8.37 9.17 -7.65
N PRO A 40 -8.59 8.51 -6.50
CA PRO A 40 -9.67 7.56 -6.36
C PRO A 40 -11.01 8.28 -6.53
N ILE A 41 -11.96 7.59 -7.16
CA ILE A 41 -13.37 7.98 -7.10
C ILE A 41 -13.81 7.67 -5.67
N PHE A 42 -14.54 8.57 -5.01
CA PHE A 42 -15.19 8.30 -3.74
C PHE A 42 -16.70 8.33 -3.98
N SER A 43 -17.34 7.15 -3.96
CA SER A 43 -18.78 7.05 -3.77
C SER A 43 -19.09 7.25 -2.29
N GLU A 44 -20.26 7.80 -1.94
CA GLU A 44 -20.70 7.94 -0.54
C GLU A 44 -20.91 6.60 0.19
N SER A 45 -20.74 5.46 -0.51
CA SER A 45 -20.94 4.11 0.04
C SER A 45 -19.66 3.48 0.62
N LYS A 46 -19.81 2.87 1.80
CA LYS A 46 -18.79 2.08 2.51
C LYS A 46 -18.47 0.78 1.75
N ILE A 47 -17.35 0.14 2.12
CA ILE A 47 -16.75 -1.04 1.46
C ILE A 47 -17.72 -2.24 1.33
N VAL A 48 -18.70 -2.39 2.23
CA VAL A 48 -19.80 -3.34 2.02
C VAL A 48 -20.72 -2.78 0.94
N GLY A 49 -20.68 -3.38 -0.26
CA GLY A 49 -21.29 -2.78 -1.45
C GLY A 49 -20.42 -1.70 -2.10
N GLY A 50 -19.10 -1.77 -1.92
CA GLY A 50 -18.15 -0.87 -2.56
C GLY A 50 -18.19 -0.91 -4.09
N TYR A 51 -17.42 -0.04 -4.72
CA TYR A 51 -17.30 0.09 -6.17
C TYR A 51 -15.90 -0.33 -6.62
N THR A 52 -15.78 -0.74 -7.88
CA THR A 52 -14.49 -1.02 -8.50
C THR A 52 -13.59 0.20 -8.40
N ALA A 53 -12.39 0.02 -7.85
CA ALA A 53 -11.40 1.08 -7.78
C ALA A 53 -11.00 1.55 -9.18
N ARG A 54 -10.67 2.84 -9.31
CA ARG A 54 -10.06 3.33 -10.55
C ARG A 54 -8.67 2.69 -10.68
N ASN A 55 -8.32 2.26 -11.89
CA ASN A 55 -7.01 1.64 -12.12
C ASN A 55 -5.87 2.52 -11.59
N HIS A 56 -4.92 1.90 -10.89
CA HIS A 56 -3.77 2.52 -10.20
C HIS A 56 -4.09 3.64 -9.18
N SER A 57 -5.36 3.81 -8.78
CA SER A 57 -5.73 4.86 -7.80
C SER A 57 -5.29 4.57 -6.36
N TRP A 58 -4.90 3.32 -6.08
CA TRP A 58 -4.39 2.87 -4.78
C TRP A 58 -3.04 2.15 -4.97
N PRO A 59 -1.96 2.88 -5.33
CA PRO A 59 -0.70 2.29 -5.80
C PRO A 59 0.03 1.44 -4.75
N TRP A 60 -0.33 1.60 -3.48
CA TRP A 60 0.22 0.81 -2.38
C TRP A 60 -0.50 -0.53 -2.13
N ILE A 61 -1.66 -0.79 -2.74
CA ILE A 61 -2.33 -2.08 -2.58
C ILE A 61 -1.58 -3.15 -3.36
N VAL A 62 -1.23 -4.24 -2.67
CA VAL A 62 -0.58 -5.38 -3.30
C VAL A 62 -1.38 -6.66 -3.13
N SER A 63 -1.31 -7.52 -4.15
CA SER A 63 -1.86 -8.86 -4.13
C SER A 63 -0.78 -9.84 -3.69
N LEU A 64 -1.03 -10.59 -2.62
CA LEU A 64 -0.16 -11.68 -2.21
C LEU A 64 -0.66 -12.96 -2.85
N ARG A 65 0.21 -13.59 -3.64
CA ARG A 65 -0.15 -14.74 -4.46
C ARG A 65 0.75 -15.94 -4.19
N ARG A 66 0.15 -17.12 -4.33
CA ARG A 66 0.82 -18.41 -4.27
C ARG A 66 0.77 -19.09 -5.64
N SER A 67 1.92 -19.38 -6.22
CA SER A 67 2.07 -20.19 -7.42
C SER A 67 2.13 -21.67 -7.08
N LYS A 68 1.85 -22.53 -8.06
CA LYS A 68 2.29 -23.93 -8.00
C LYS A 68 3.82 -23.99 -8.01
N ALA A 69 4.36 -25.05 -7.41
CA ALA A 69 5.80 -25.27 -7.32
C ALA A 69 6.44 -25.20 -8.71
N ASN A 70 7.53 -24.44 -8.83
CA ASN A 70 8.30 -24.26 -10.06
C ASN A 70 7.59 -23.50 -11.21
N GLU A 71 6.44 -22.85 -10.96
CA GLU A 71 5.67 -22.13 -12.00
C GLU A 71 5.57 -20.60 -11.81
N LEU A 72 6.46 -20.00 -11.00
CA LEU A 72 6.36 -18.59 -10.62
C LEU A 72 6.32 -17.62 -11.82
N SER A 73 6.94 -18.00 -12.95
CA SER A 73 7.02 -17.20 -14.18
C SER A 73 5.89 -17.45 -15.17
N THR A 74 5.13 -18.54 -15.05
CA THR A 74 4.12 -18.97 -16.04
C THR A 74 2.70 -18.97 -15.50
N ASN A 75 2.53 -19.02 -14.18
CA ASN A 75 1.22 -19.09 -13.52
C ASN A 75 0.84 -17.73 -12.90
N PRO A 76 -0.41 -17.25 -13.05
CA PRO A 76 -0.88 -16.03 -12.38
C PRO A 76 -0.93 -16.14 -10.85
N GLY A 77 -0.82 -17.34 -10.29
CA GLY A 77 -0.92 -17.63 -8.87
C GLY A 77 -2.33 -17.43 -8.32
N SER A 78 -2.64 -18.09 -7.20
CA SER A 78 -3.87 -17.85 -6.44
C SER A 78 -3.67 -16.69 -5.46
N LEU A 79 -4.51 -15.66 -5.53
CA LEU A 79 -4.64 -14.66 -4.46
C LEU A 79 -5.03 -15.37 -3.16
N PHE A 80 -4.31 -15.09 -2.08
CA PHE A 80 -4.64 -15.63 -0.75
C PHE A 80 -4.69 -14.56 0.34
N CYS A 81 -3.98 -13.44 0.18
CA CYS A 81 -3.99 -12.30 1.09
C CYS A 81 -3.74 -10.98 0.34
N GLY A 82 -3.99 -9.86 1.02
CA GLY A 82 -3.57 -8.52 0.58
C GLY A 82 -2.38 -7.98 1.37
N GLY A 83 -1.84 -6.86 0.93
CA GLY A 83 -0.82 -6.11 1.66
C GLY A 83 -0.78 -4.64 1.25
N THR A 84 0.06 -3.88 1.95
CA THR A 84 0.33 -2.47 1.69
C THR A 84 1.82 -2.27 1.46
N LEU A 85 2.20 -1.72 0.31
CA LEU A 85 3.56 -1.28 0.06
C LEU A 85 3.86 -0.03 0.90
N ILE A 86 4.75 -0.16 1.88
CA ILE A 86 5.06 0.93 2.84
C ILE A 86 6.32 1.71 2.45
N ASN A 87 7.17 1.13 1.60
CA ASN A 87 8.30 1.78 0.94
C ASN A 87 8.73 0.93 -0.27
N ASN A 88 9.83 1.26 -0.92
CA ASN A 88 10.28 0.55 -2.12
C ASN A 88 10.83 -0.87 -1.86
N LYS A 89 10.85 -1.34 -0.60
CA LYS A 89 11.47 -2.61 -0.21
C LYS A 89 10.56 -3.51 0.62
N TYR A 90 9.59 -2.93 1.32
CA TYR A 90 8.78 -3.62 2.31
C TYR A 90 7.29 -3.52 2.02
N VAL A 91 6.62 -4.66 2.20
CA VAL A 91 5.16 -4.77 2.23
C VAL A 91 4.71 -5.09 3.63
N LEU A 92 3.76 -4.33 4.14
CA LEU A 92 3.02 -4.60 5.36
C LEU A 92 1.84 -5.54 5.06
N THR A 93 1.64 -6.54 5.90
CA THR A 93 0.53 -7.49 5.78
C THR A 93 0.19 -8.07 7.16
N ALA A 94 -0.71 -9.04 7.21
CA ALA A 94 -1.08 -9.75 8.42
C ALA A 94 -0.13 -10.94 8.68
N ALA A 95 0.12 -11.26 9.95
CA ALA A 95 0.95 -12.38 10.34
C ALA A 95 0.29 -13.73 10.00
N HIS A 96 -1.03 -13.83 10.14
CA HIS A 96 -1.79 -15.05 9.81
C HIS A 96 -1.68 -15.45 8.33
N CYS A 97 -1.30 -14.52 7.44
CA CYS A 97 -1.06 -14.83 6.03
C CYS A 97 0.15 -15.75 5.84
N PHE A 98 1.12 -15.73 6.77
CA PHE A 98 2.39 -16.45 6.62
C PHE A 98 2.81 -17.29 7.82
N ASN A 99 2.07 -17.28 8.94
CA ASN A 99 2.41 -18.05 10.14
C ASN A 99 2.61 -19.56 9.89
N ASN A 100 1.90 -20.14 8.92
CA ASN A 100 2.00 -21.55 8.56
C ASN A 100 2.88 -21.81 7.31
N VAL A 101 3.57 -20.79 6.78
CA VAL A 101 4.40 -20.91 5.58
C VAL A 101 5.83 -21.28 5.97
N ARG A 102 6.31 -22.42 5.49
CA ARG A 102 7.71 -22.84 5.69
C ARG A 102 8.65 -22.06 4.78
N LEU A 103 9.87 -21.77 5.24
CA LEU A 103 10.90 -21.11 4.42
C LEU A 103 11.19 -21.84 3.10
N SER A 104 11.16 -23.17 3.10
CA SER A 104 11.34 -23.99 1.89
C SER A 104 10.23 -23.81 0.85
N GLN A 105 9.09 -23.24 1.23
CA GLN A 105 7.95 -22.99 0.36
C GLN A 105 7.87 -21.52 -0.08
N LEU A 106 8.69 -20.62 0.49
CA LEU A 106 8.59 -19.18 0.26
C LEU A 106 8.79 -18.81 -1.21
N SER A 107 9.56 -19.58 -1.96
CA SER A 107 9.76 -19.43 -3.41
C SER A 107 8.47 -19.57 -4.23
N ASN A 108 7.41 -20.16 -3.67
CA ASN A 108 6.10 -20.28 -4.29
C ASN A 108 5.22 -19.04 -4.06
N TYR A 109 5.67 -18.08 -3.24
CA TYR A 109 4.92 -16.87 -2.91
C TYR A 109 5.56 -15.65 -3.56
N PHE A 110 4.71 -14.73 -4.01
CA PHE A 110 5.15 -13.48 -4.60
C PHE A 110 4.17 -12.36 -4.31
N VAL A 111 4.69 -11.14 -4.40
CA VAL A 111 3.92 -9.89 -4.32
C VAL A 111 3.63 -9.44 -5.75
N ALA A 112 2.36 -9.20 -6.07
CA ALA A 112 1.92 -8.62 -7.32
C ALA A 112 1.41 -7.19 -7.07
N ILE A 113 1.95 -6.22 -7.81
CA ILE A 113 1.60 -4.80 -7.75
C ILE A 113 0.96 -4.40 -9.08
N GLY A 114 0.04 -3.44 -9.06
CA GLY A 114 -0.69 -3.01 -10.25
C GLY A 114 -1.84 -3.93 -10.63
N VAL A 115 -2.40 -4.65 -9.67
CA VAL A 115 -3.52 -5.59 -9.88
C VAL A 115 -4.83 -4.88 -9.54
N LEU A 116 -5.71 -4.72 -10.52
CA LEU A 116 -7.10 -4.30 -10.34
C LEU A 116 -8.05 -5.51 -10.28
N TYR A 117 -7.81 -6.52 -11.11
CA TYR A 117 -8.62 -7.74 -11.17
C TYR A 117 -7.77 -8.99 -10.92
N ASN A 118 -8.38 -10.02 -10.34
CA ASN A 118 -7.66 -11.27 -10.03
C ASN A 118 -7.05 -11.95 -11.27
N ASN A 119 -7.66 -11.74 -12.44
CA ASN A 119 -7.22 -12.28 -13.74
C ASN A 119 -6.31 -11.32 -14.54
N ASP A 120 -5.83 -10.22 -13.96
CA ASP A 120 -4.86 -9.36 -14.64
C ASP A 120 -3.62 -10.14 -15.07
N THR A 121 -3.27 -10.00 -16.34
CA THR A 121 -2.24 -10.82 -16.99
C THR A 121 -0.83 -10.26 -16.81
N ASN A 122 -0.69 -8.95 -16.58
CA ASN A 122 0.59 -8.25 -16.56
C ASN A 122 0.90 -7.49 -15.26
N PRO A 123 0.73 -8.07 -14.05
CA PRO A 123 1.16 -7.39 -12.84
C PRO A 123 2.68 -7.40 -12.72
N ILE A 124 3.24 -6.39 -12.03
CA ILE A 124 4.64 -6.41 -11.65
C ILE A 124 4.80 -7.40 -10.49
N ARG A 125 5.69 -8.38 -10.64
CA ARG A 125 5.90 -9.44 -9.66
C ARG A 125 7.22 -9.27 -8.92
N PHE A 126 7.17 -9.34 -7.60
CA PHE A 126 8.33 -9.33 -6.73
C PHE A 126 8.41 -10.65 -5.94
N LYS A 127 9.60 -11.26 -5.94
CA LYS A 127 9.93 -12.36 -5.03
C LYS A 127 10.04 -11.82 -3.60
N ILE A 128 9.66 -12.65 -2.64
CA ILE A 128 9.81 -12.37 -1.21
C ILE A 128 11.17 -12.90 -0.76
N LYS A 129 12.01 -12.03 -0.23
CA LYS A 129 13.31 -12.38 0.36
C LYS A 129 13.15 -12.97 1.75
N SER A 130 12.31 -12.35 2.59
CA SER A 130 12.03 -12.84 3.94
C SER A 130 10.66 -12.38 4.43
N VAL A 131 10.11 -13.14 5.38
CA VAL A 131 8.91 -12.80 6.13
C VAL A 131 9.30 -12.53 7.57
N ILE A 132 8.88 -11.40 8.11
CA ILE A 132 9.14 -10.97 9.49
C ILE A 132 7.78 -10.90 10.18
N LEU A 133 7.44 -11.94 10.94
CA LEU A 133 6.23 -11.96 11.77
C LEU A 133 6.46 -11.13 13.03
N HIS A 134 5.40 -10.50 13.54
CA HIS A 134 5.47 -9.91 14.87
C HIS A 134 5.81 -10.99 15.91
N ASN A 135 6.79 -10.73 16.76
CA ASN A 135 7.30 -11.70 17.75
C ASN A 135 6.24 -12.14 18.78
N GLN A 136 5.23 -11.31 19.00
CA GLN A 136 4.10 -11.58 19.90
C GLN A 136 2.81 -11.93 19.14
N PHE A 137 2.87 -12.32 17.87
CA PHE A 137 1.69 -12.80 17.15
C PHE A 137 1.12 -14.05 17.83
N ASN A 138 -0.17 -14.00 18.16
CA ASN A 138 -0.89 -15.13 18.74
C ASN A 138 -1.89 -15.69 17.72
N GLN A 139 -1.71 -16.94 17.30
CA GLN A 139 -2.55 -17.57 16.29
C GLN A 139 -3.96 -17.95 16.80
N GLU A 140 -4.14 -18.08 18.12
CA GLU A 140 -5.44 -18.39 18.72
C GLU A 140 -6.29 -17.13 18.88
N THR A 141 -5.69 -16.02 19.31
CA THR A 141 -6.39 -14.76 19.59
C THR A 141 -6.31 -13.73 18.45
N TYR A 142 -5.42 -13.92 17.47
CA TYR A 142 -5.06 -12.95 16.43
C TYR A 142 -4.48 -11.63 16.97
N GLU A 143 -4.01 -11.62 18.22
CA GLU A 143 -3.28 -10.46 18.75
C GLU A 143 -1.96 -10.29 18.00
N ASN A 144 -1.61 -9.03 17.71
CA ASN A 144 -0.42 -8.65 16.95
C ASN A 144 -0.34 -9.30 15.56
N ASP A 145 -1.48 -9.39 14.86
CA ASP A 145 -1.59 -9.93 13.51
C ASP A 145 -1.00 -8.98 12.45
N ILE A 146 0.33 -8.82 12.49
CA ILE A 146 1.09 -7.91 11.64
C ILE A 146 2.42 -8.56 11.22
N ALA A 147 2.79 -8.38 9.96
CA ALA A 147 4.04 -8.89 9.40
C ALA A 147 4.59 -7.97 8.32
N LEU A 148 5.91 -8.04 8.13
CA LEU A 148 6.62 -7.38 7.04
C LEU A 148 7.15 -8.42 6.06
N LEU A 149 6.99 -8.17 4.77
CA LEU A 149 7.64 -8.90 3.69
C LEU A 149 8.78 -8.02 3.16
N GLU A 150 10.01 -8.52 3.19
CA GLU A 150 11.13 -7.89 2.49
C GLU A 150 11.14 -8.41 1.04
N LEU A 151 11.13 -7.50 0.05
CA LEU A 151 11.20 -7.85 -1.36
C LEU A 151 12.64 -8.13 -1.80
N THR A 152 12.86 -9.04 -2.75
CA THR A 152 14.21 -9.28 -3.29
C THR A 152 14.78 -8.04 -3.98
N ASN A 153 13.98 -7.38 -4.81
CA ASN A 153 14.36 -6.16 -5.54
C ASN A 153 13.55 -4.96 -5.04
N ASN A 154 14.09 -3.76 -5.28
CA ASN A 154 13.36 -2.53 -4.95
C ASN A 154 12.27 -2.28 -6.00
N VAL A 155 11.14 -1.77 -5.56
CA VAL A 155 10.06 -1.27 -6.41
C VAL A 155 10.49 0.06 -7.04
N ASP A 156 10.33 0.17 -8.36
CA ASP A 156 10.44 1.45 -9.06
C ASP A 156 9.08 2.16 -9.06
N PHE A 157 8.95 3.19 -8.23
CA PHE A 157 7.70 3.96 -8.14
C PHE A 157 7.37 4.76 -9.40
N ASN A 158 8.28 4.87 -10.37
CA ASN A 158 7.99 5.52 -11.65
C ASN A 158 7.43 4.54 -12.69
N ASP A 159 7.29 3.25 -12.37
CA ASP A 159 6.68 2.28 -13.28
C ASP A 159 5.20 2.60 -13.48
N SER A 160 4.80 2.77 -14.74
CA SER A 160 3.43 3.12 -15.13
C SER A 160 2.37 2.11 -14.71
N ASN A 161 2.76 0.87 -14.38
CA ASN A 161 1.84 -0.16 -13.89
C ASN A 161 1.63 -0.09 -12.37
N ILE A 162 2.33 0.78 -11.65
CA ILE A 162 2.11 1.02 -10.20
C ILE A 162 1.16 2.19 -9.99
N GLY A 163 1.38 3.29 -10.73
CA GLY A 163 0.56 4.51 -10.68
C GLY A 163 1.35 5.79 -10.70
#